data_AF-A0A350EZQ0-F1
#
_entry.id   AF-A0A350EZQ0-F1
#
_cell.length_a   1.000
_cell.length_b   1.000
_cell.length_c   1.000
_cell.angle_alpha   90.00
_cell.angle_beta   90.00
_cell.angle_gamma   90.00
#
_symmetry.space_group_name_H-M   'P 1'
#
loop_
_entity.id
_entity.type
_entity.pdbx_description
1 polymer ?
#
loop_
_entity_poly.entity_id
_entity_poly.type
_entity_poly.pdbx_seq_one_letter_code
_entity_poly.pdbx_strand_id
1 'polypeptide(L)' 'LDGNPVKARRRIYVALHKPEGYLCTRNDPEQRRLVSELLPKEWGHLHTVGRLDRASEGLLLLTN' A
#
# COMPACT_ATOMS: atom_id res chain seq x y z
N LEU A 1 11.10 16.99 -12.69
CA LEU A 1 9.83 17.55 -12.22
C LEU A 1 10.03 19.03 -12.01
N ASP A 2 9.32 19.88 -12.75
CA ASP A 2 9.44 21.35 -12.69
C ASP A 2 10.90 21.85 -12.75
N GLY A 3 11.64 21.38 -13.76
CA GLY A 3 13.06 21.74 -13.95
C GLY A 3 14.06 20.99 -13.06
N ASN A 4 13.61 20.24 -12.04
CA ASN A 4 14.49 19.46 -11.17
C ASN A 4 14.72 18.02 -11.68
N PRO A 5 15.96 17.49 -11.61
CA PRO A 5 16.24 16.09 -11.92
C PRO A 5 15.49 15.14 -10.98
N VAL A 6 14.82 14.13 -11.54
CA VAL A 6 14.14 13.08 -10.77
C VAL A 6 15.05 11.87 -10.68
N LYS A 7 15.36 11.42 -9.46
CA LYS A 7 16.15 10.19 -9.25
C LYS A 7 15.24 8.98 -9.30
N ALA A 8 15.70 7.91 -9.95
CA ALA A 8 15.04 6.61 -9.90
C ALA A 8 15.00 6.10 -8.44
N ARG A 9 13.86 5.54 -8.04
CA ARG A 9 13.70 4.88 -6.75
C ARG A 9 14.13 3.41 -6.87
N ARG A 10 14.66 2.85 -5.79
CA ARG A 10 14.89 1.40 -5.68
C ARG A 10 13.55 0.68 -5.73
N ARG A 11 13.45 -0.37 -6.54
CA ARG A 11 12.26 -1.23 -6.60
C ARG A 11 12.09 -1.99 -5.29
N ILE A 12 10.89 -1.99 -4.76
CA ILE A 12 10.52 -2.70 -3.53
C ILE A 12 9.32 -3.59 -3.86
N TYR A 13 9.38 -4.86 -3.46
CA TYR A 13 8.27 -5.81 -3.61
C TYR A 13 7.96 -6.40 -2.24
N VAL A 14 6.70 -6.34 -1.84
CA VAL A 14 6.23 -6.86 -0.56
C VAL A 14 5.11 -7.86 -0.81
N ALA A 15 5.21 -9.02 -0.16
CA ALA A 15 4.12 -9.96 -0.01
C ALA A 15 3.57 -9.83 1.41
N LEU A 16 2.32 -9.36 1.52
CA LEU A 16 1.64 -9.15 2.79
C LEU A 16 0.48 -10.14 2.88
N HIS A 17 0.36 -10.84 4.01
CA HIS A 17 -0.91 -11.47 4.37
C HIS A 17 -1.81 -10.39 4.95
N LYS A 18 -2.77 -9.90 4.16
CA LYS A 18 -3.74 -8.90 4.58
C LYS A 18 -4.76 -9.55 5.54
N PRO A 19 -4.93 -9.03 6.77
CA PRO A 19 -6.01 -9.46 7.66
C PRO A 19 -7.36 -8.90 7.21
N GLU A 20 -8.45 -9.54 7.63
CA GLU A 20 -9.80 -8.96 7.51
C GLU A 20 -9.88 -7.57 8.17
N GLY A 21 -10.74 -6.71 7.64
CA GLY A 21 -11.07 -5.40 8.21
C GLY A 21 -10.27 -4.23 7.63
N TYR A 22 -9.22 -4.53 6.87
CA TYR A 22 -8.36 -3.53 6.21
C TYR A 22 -8.82 -3.18 4.79
N LEU A 23 -8.68 -1.92 4.38
CA LEU A 23 -8.97 -1.45 3.04
C LEU A 23 -7.72 -1.32 2.15
N CYS A 24 -7.86 -1.69 0.88
CA CYS A 24 -6.87 -1.48 -0.17
C CYS A 24 -7.04 -0.11 -0.84
N THR A 25 -6.99 0.99 -0.07
CA THR A 25 -7.05 2.38 -0.58
C THR A 25 -5.93 3.23 0.02
N ARG A 26 -5.54 4.31 -0.67
CA ARG A 26 -4.57 5.30 -0.19
C ARG A 26 -5.19 6.39 0.68
N ASN A 27 -6.47 6.62 0.51
CA ASN A 27 -7.21 7.62 1.25
C ASN A 27 -8.57 7.06 1.61
N ASP A 28 -8.95 7.18 2.86
CA ASP A 28 -10.29 6.86 3.33
C ASP A 28 -10.84 8.02 4.16
N PRO A 29 -11.85 8.74 3.66
CA PRO A 29 -12.45 9.85 4.39
C PRO A 29 -13.16 9.41 5.69
N GLU A 30 -13.52 8.13 5.79
CA GLU A 30 -14.16 7.54 6.98
C GLU A 30 -13.15 7.02 8.02
N GLN A 31 -11.84 7.22 7.82
CA GLN A 31 -10.77 6.81 8.75
C GLN A 31 -10.79 5.32 9.14
N ARG A 32 -11.21 4.45 8.22
CA ARG A 32 -11.13 2.99 8.36
C ARG A 32 -9.68 2.54 8.18
N ARG A 33 -9.36 1.39 8.76
CA ARG A 33 -8.01 0.80 8.75
C ARG A 33 -7.53 0.54 7.33
N LEU A 34 -6.37 1.07 6.98
CA LEU A 34 -5.75 0.93 5.66
C LEU A 34 -4.63 -0.09 5.67
N VAL A 35 -4.47 -0.82 4.56
CA VAL A 35 -3.36 -1.78 4.39
C VAL A 35 -2.00 -1.14 4.61
N SER A 36 -1.85 0.16 4.31
CA SER A 36 -0.61 0.92 4.55
C SER A 36 -0.23 1.02 6.03
N GLU A 37 -1.18 0.91 6.97
CA GLU A 37 -0.91 0.93 8.41
C GLU A 37 -0.22 -0.35 8.90
N LEU A 38 -0.27 -1.42 8.11
CA LEU A 38 0.43 -2.68 8.39
C LEU A 38 1.91 -2.65 7.98
N LEU A 39 2.36 -1.56 7.35
CA LEU A 39 3.71 -1.42 6.81
C LEU A 39 4.54 -0.46 7.64
N PRO A 40 5.88 -0.56 7.58
CA PRO A 40 6.78 0.48 8.10
C PRO A 40 6.43 1.86 7.51
N LYS A 41 6.53 2.92 8.31
CA LYS A 41 6.11 4.28 7.93
C LYS A 41 6.85 4.80 6.69
N GLU A 42 8.12 4.42 6.52
CA GLU A 42 8.94 4.75 5.35
C GLU A 42 8.41 4.16 4.04
N TRP A 43 7.55 3.14 4.11
CA TRP A 43 6.96 2.44 2.96
C TRP A 43 5.57 2.96 2.60
N GLY A 44 5.12 4.08 3.16
CA GLY A 44 3.83 4.69 2.81
C GLY A 44 3.66 5.07 1.33
N HIS A 45 4.75 5.04 0.56
CA HIS A 45 4.73 5.28 -0.89
C HIS A 45 4.40 4.04 -1.73
N LEU A 46 4.40 2.83 -1.16
CA LEU A 46 4.03 1.60 -1.86
C LEU A 46 2.53 1.60 -2.22
N HIS A 47 2.16 0.92 -3.30
CA HIS A 47 0.79 0.70 -3.73
C HIS A 47 0.47 -0.80 -3.81
N THR A 48 -0.78 -1.16 -3.54
CA THR A 48 -1.24 -2.54 -3.68
C THR A 48 -1.30 -2.94 -5.16
N VAL A 49 -0.88 -4.15 -5.47
CA VAL A 49 -1.05 -4.78 -6.78
C VAL A 49 -2.33 -5.60 -6.72
N GLY A 50 -3.38 -5.09 -7.36
CA GLY A 50 -4.73 -5.62 -7.18
C GLY A 50 -5.37 -5.17 -5.86
N ARG A 51 -6.50 -5.77 -5.53
CA ARG A 51 -7.33 -5.43 -4.37
C ARG A 51 -7.95 -6.68 -3.77
N LEU A 52 -8.02 -6.68 -2.45
CA LEU A 52 -8.90 -7.55 -1.67
C LEU A 52 -9.98 -6.69 -1.03
N ASP A 53 -11.19 -7.25 -0.93
CA ASP A 53 -12.29 -6.59 -0.23
C ASP A 53 -11.99 -6.45 1.26
N ARG A 54 -12.72 -5.56 1.94
CA ARG A 54 -12.55 -5.31 3.38
C ARG A 54 -12.71 -6.59 4.20
N ALA A 55 -13.69 -7.41 3.83
CA ALA A 55 -14.03 -8.67 4.49
C ALA A 55 -13.10 -9.83 4.10
N SER A 56 -12.25 -9.66 3.08
CA SER A 56 -11.35 -10.73 2.63
C SER A 56 -10.01 -10.68 3.36
N GLU A 57 -9.42 -11.86 3.52
CA GLU A 57 -8.04 -12.06 3.99
C GLU A 57 -7.19 -12.77 2.93
N GLY A 58 -5.87 -12.71 3.08
CA GLY A 58 -4.95 -13.48 2.25
C GLY A 58 -3.84 -12.67 1.61
N LEU A 59 -3.21 -13.24 0.58
CA LEU A 59 -2.04 -12.67 -0.05
C LEU A 59 -2.37 -11.39 -0.84
N LEU A 60 -1.67 -10.31 -0.53
CA LEU A 60 -1.70 -9.05 -1.24
C LEU A 60 -0.27 -8.58 -1.52
N LEU A 61 0.01 -8.25 -2.77
CA LEU A 61 1.32 -7.73 -3.17
C LEU A 61 1.34 -6.20 -3.12
N LEU A 62 2.48 -5.61 -2.81
CA LEU A 62 2.71 -4.16 -2.91
C LEU A 62 4.04 -3.82 -3.59
N THR A 63 4.09 -2.73 -4.34
CA THR A 63 5.29 -2.22 -5.02
C THR A 63 5.31 -0.70 -5.13
N ASN A 64 6.41 -0.10 -5.59
CA ASN A 64 6.53 1.33 -5.93
C ASN A 64 6.75 1.58 -7.43
#